data_AF-A0A969RP09-F1
#
_entry.id   AF-A0A969RP09-F1
#
_cell.length_a   1.000
_cell.length_b   1.000
_cell.length_c   1.000
_cell.angle_alpha   90.00
_cell.angle_beta   90.00
_cell.angle_gamma   90.00
#
_symmetry.space_group_name_H-M   'P 1'
#
loop_
_entity.id
_entity.type
_entity.pdbx_description
1 polymer ?
#
loop_
_entity_poly.entity_id
_entity_poly.type
_entity_poly.pdbx_seq_one_letter_code
_entity_poly.pdbx_strand_id
1 'polypeptide(L)'
;RIPPPPTPPLSTPHSIPLQPTCICIPKGSAIRLSISAACFPAYAVNPGTGTLPIASQLIDAQVITITVYAEADRPSCVVLAIEV
;
A
#
# COMPACT_ATOMS: atom_id res chain seq x y z
N ARG A 1 31.61 2.08 1.93
CA ARG A 1 30.25 1.97 2.51
C ARG A 1 29.41 3.04 1.82
N ILE A 2 28.39 2.66 1.05
CA ILE A 2 27.52 3.65 0.39
C ILE A 2 26.63 4.27 1.49
N PRO A 3 26.53 5.60 1.60
CA PRO A 3 25.62 6.23 2.54
C PRO A 3 24.18 5.80 2.25
N PRO A 4 23.33 5.60 3.27
CA PRO A 4 21.93 5.34 3.04
C PRO A 4 21.33 6.49 2.21
N PRO A 5 20.41 6.21 1.28
CA PRO A 5 19.73 7.26 0.54
C PRO A 5 19.07 8.25 1.53
N PRO A 6 19.03 9.55 1.21
CA PRO A 6 18.40 10.55 2.07
C PRO A 6 16.95 10.15 2.32
N THR A 7 16.51 10.28 3.58
CA THR A 7 15.12 10.02 3.95
C THR A 7 14.22 10.98 3.18
N PRO A 8 13.23 10.49 2.41
CA PRO A 8 12.27 11.35 1.74
C PRO A 8 11.58 12.27 2.78
N PRO A 9 11.17 13.48 2.39
CA PRO A 9 10.39 14.35 3.28
C PRO A 9 9.15 13.62 3.78
N LEU A 10 8.67 13.99 4.98
CA LEU A 10 7.43 13.46 5.56
C LEU A 10 6.29 13.64 4.56
N SER A 11 5.85 12.53 3.97
CA SER A 11 4.67 12.47 3.12
C SER A 11 3.43 12.41 4.00
N THR A 12 2.34 13.03 3.56
CA THR A 12 1.04 12.91 4.23
C THR A 12 0.61 11.43 4.25
N PRO A 13 0.17 10.88 5.39
CA PRO A 13 -0.32 9.51 5.44
C PRO A 13 -1.54 9.33 4.54
N HIS A 14 -1.60 8.21 3.83
CA HIS A 14 -2.73 7.86 2.98
C HIS A 14 -3.70 6.95 3.74
N SER A 15 -4.99 7.31 3.73
CA SER A 15 -6.06 6.47 4.26
C SER A 15 -6.69 5.65 3.13
N ILE A 16 -6.75 4.33 3.31
CA ILE A 16 -7.34 3.39 2.35
C ILE A 16 -8.54 2.72 3.03
N PRO A 17 -9.78 3.04 2.66
CA PRO A 17 -10.95 2.37 3.22
C PRO A 17 -11.01 0.93 2.71
N LEU A 18 -11.01 -0.04 3.63
CA LEU A 18 -11.16 -1.45 3.31
C LEU A 18 -12.64 -1.85 3.32
N GLN A 19 -12.97 -2.91 2.56
CA GLN A 19 -14.30 -3.49 2.62
C GLN A 19 -14.54 -4.13 4.00
N PRO A 20 -15.73 -3.97 4.60
CA PRO A 20 -16.02 -4.54 5.90
C PRO A 20 -15.98 -6.08 5.85
N THR A 21 -15.58 -6.69 6.96
CA THR A 21 -15.56 -8.14 7.13
C THR A 21 -16.00 -8.49 8.55
N CYS A 22 -16.62 -9.66 8.71
CA CYS A 22 -16.96 -10.24 10.01
C CYS A 22 -16.44 -11.68 10.01
N ILE A 23 -15.42 -11.95 10.84
CA ILE A 23 -14.75 -13.24 10.91
C ILE A 23 -14.27 -13.52 12.34
N CYS A 24 -14.48 -14.75 12.80
CA CYS A 24 -13.86 -15.25 14.02
C CYS A 24 -12.48 -15.82 13.68
N ILE A 25 -11.43 -15.36 14.35
CA ILE A 25 -10.06 -15.87 14.16
C ILE A 25 -9.82 -17.00 15.16
N PRO A 26 -9.70 -18.27 14.72
CA PRO A 26 -9.50 -19.39 15.62
C PRO A 26 -8.15 -19.30 16.34
N LYS A 27 -8.09 -19.87 17.54
CA LYS A 27 -6.82 -20.02 18.28
C LYS A 27 -5.79 -20.73 17.40
N GLY A 28 -4.57 -20.19 17.33
CA GLY A 28 -3.49 -20.72 16.51
C GLY A 28 -3.45 -20.21 15.07
N SER A 29 -4.41 -19.36 14.67
CA SER A 29 -4.39 -18.65 13.39
C SER A 29 -3.71 -17.28 13.50
N ALA A 30 -3.37 -16.69 12.35
CA ALA A 30 -2.79 -15.36 12.27
C ALA A 30 -3.52 -14.51 11.21
N ILE A 31 -3.56 -13.20 11.44
CA ILE A 31 -4.01 -12.24 10.44
C ILE A 31 -2.82 -11.88 9.56
N ARG A 32 -2.98 -12.04 8.24
CA ARG A 32 -1.96 -11.67 7.25
C ARG A 32 -2.44 -10.48 6.43
N LEU A 33 -1.66 -9.39 6.46
CA LEU A 33 -1.83 -8.27 5.55
C LEU A 33 -0.93 -8.46 4.32
N SER A 34 -1.50 -8.30 3.12
CA SER A 34 -0.76 -8.28 1.86
C SER A 34 -0.87 -6.90 1.24
N ILE A 35 0.27 -6.31 0.87
CA ILE A 35 0.36 -4.98 0.26
C ILE A 35 0.92 -5.16 -1.15
N SER A 36 0.26 -4.58 -2.14
CA SER A 36 0.66 -4.62 -3.56
C SER A 36 0.40 -3.27 -4.22
N ALA A 37 1.24 -2.91 -5.18
CA ALA A 37 1.07 -1.71 -6.00
C ALA A 37 -0.05 -1.84 -7.04
N ALA A 38 -0.54 -3.07 -7.29
CA ALA A 38 -1.55 -3.35 -8.31
C ALA A 38 -2.48 -4.50 -7.91
N CYS A 39 -3.71 -4.45 -8.41
CA CYS A 39 -4.73 -5.49 -8.29
C CYS A 39 -5.51 -5.59 -9.61
N PHE A 40 -4.82 -6.01 -10.68
CA PHE A 40 -5.40 -6.22 -12.00
C PHE A 40 -6.07 -7.61 -12.05
N PRO A 41 -7.25 -7.77 -12.70
CA PRO A 41 -7.97 -6.80 -13.51
C PRO A 41 -8.99 -5.94 -12.75
N ALA A 42 -9.14 -6.11 -11.43
CA ALA A 42 -10.14 -5.39 -10.64
C ALA A 42 -9.96 -3.87 -10.70
N TYR A 43 -8.71 -3.39 -10.82
CA TYR A 43 -8.37 -1.99 -11.05
C TYR A 43 -7.37 -1.85 -12.19
N ALA A 44 -7.48 -0.76 -12.96
CA ALA A 44 -6.49 -0.41 -13.97
C ALA A 44 -5.12 -0.15 -13.32
N VAL A 45 -4.05 -0.63 -13.96
CA VAL A 45 -2.68 -0.49 -13.45
C VAL A 45 -2.27 0.99 -13.47
N ASN A 46 -1.70 1.49 -12.38
CA ASN A 46 -1.12 2.83 -12.33
C ASN A 46 0.11 2.88 -13.27
N PRO A 47 0.18 3.79 -14.26
CA PRO A 47 1.29 3.87 -15.21
C PRO A 47 2.61 4.36 -14.60
N GLY A 48 2.58 4.93 -13.39
CA GLY A 48 3.78 5.41 -12.70
C GLY A 48 4.30 6.77 -13.19
N THR A 49 3.60 7.39 -14.14
CA THR A 49 3.96 8.66 -14.80
C THR A 49 3.23 9.88 -14.22
N GLY A 50 2.29 9.67 -13.30
CA GLY A 50 1.39 10.70 -12.78
C GLY A 50 0.17 10.98 -13.68
N THR A 51 0.06 10.36 -14.86
CA THR A 51 -1.12 10.42 -15.72
C THR A 51 -2.16 9.38 -15.31
N LEU A 52 -3.43 9.62 -15.65
CA LEU A 52 -4.49 8.63 -15.45
C LEU A 52 -4.26 7.41 -16.36
N PRO A 53 -4.58 6.17 -15.90
CA PRO A 53 -4.40 4.97 -16.70
C PRO A 53 -5.08 5.04 -18.08
N ILE A 54 -6.27 5.64 -18.17
CA ILE A 54 -7.05 5.75 -19.42
C ILE A 54 -6.41 6.67 -20.46
N ALA A 55 -5.54 7.59 -20.03
CA ALA A 55 -4.83 8.53 -20.90
C ALA A 55 -3.38 8.09 -21.19
N SER A 56 -3.00 6.88 -20.78
CA SER A 56 -1.62 6.39 -20.84
C SER A 56 -1.50 5.22 -21.81
N GLN A 57 -0.40 5.17 -22.57
CA GLN A 57 -0.05 3.98 -23.35
C GLN A 57 0.85 3.08 -22.52
N LEU A 58 0.72 1.76 -22.68
CA LEU A 58 1.52 0.80 -21.89
C LEU A 58 3.03 0.95 -22.13
N ILE A 59 3.45 1.41 -23.32
CA ILE A 59 4.86 1.65 -23.63
C ILE A 59 5.47 2.79 -22.80
N ASP A 60 4.65 3.69 -22.29
CA ASP A 60 5.08 4.84 -21.48
C ASP A 60 5.13 4.51 -19.97
N ALA A 61 4.68 3.31 -19.57
CA ALA A 61 4.61 2.92 -18.17
C ALA A 61 6.01 2.81 -17.55
N GLN A 62 6.14 3.26 -16.30
CA GLN A 62 7.41 3.31 -15.58
C GLN A 62 7.39 2.39 -14.36
N VAL A 63 8.54 1.79 -14.07
CA VAL A 63 8.76 1.09 -12.80
C VAL A 63 8.88 2.12 -11.70
N ILE A 64 8.00 2.04 -10.70
CA ILE A 64 8.02 2.91 -9.52
C ILE A 64 8.47 2.15 -8.28
N THR A 65 9.08 2.88 -7.35
CA THR A 65 9.43 2.35 -6.02
C THR A 65 8.40 2.84 -5.00
N ILE A 66 7.85 1.92 -4.22
CA ILE A 66 6.96 2.24 -3.10
C ILE A 66 7.70 1.91 -1.79
N THR A 67 7.70 2.87 -0.87
CA THR A 67 8.22 2.70 0.47
C THR A 67 7.06 2.63 1.47
N VAL A 68 7.05 1.60 2.30
CA VAL A 68 6.09 1.46 3.42
C VAL A 68 6.86 1.69 4.72
N TYR A 69 6.46 2.70 5.48
CA TYR A 69 7.08 3.05 6.75
C TYR A 69 6.41 2.33 7.92
N ALA A 70 7.19 1.80 8.85
CA ALA A 70 6.71 1.14 10.07
C ALA A 70 7.48 1.59 11.33
N GLU A 71 8.06 2.79 11.26
CA GLU A 71 8.81 3.40 12.36
C GLU A 71 7.85 4.08 13.35
N ALA A 72 8.28 4.29 14.59
CA ALA A 72 7.45 4.91 15.64
C ALA A 72 6.93 6.30 15.24
N ASP A 73 7.75 7.10 14.56
CA ASP A 73 7.40 8.46 14.12
C ASP A 73 6.58 8.47 12.81
N ARG A 74 6.52 7.35 12.10
CA ARG A 74 5.78 7.18 10.82
C ARG A 74 5.12 5.80 10.74
N PRO A 75 4.13 5.51 11.60
CA PRO A 75 3.52 4.18 11.64
C PRO A 75 2.52 4.03 10.49
N SER A 76 2.73 3.04 9.61
CA SER A 76 1.65 2.49 8.79
C SER A 76 0.92 1.42 9.60
N CYS A 77 -0.42 1.49 9.68
CA CYS A 77 -1.22 0.56 10.47
C CYS A 77 -2.48 0.11 9.71
N VAL A 78 -3.01 -1.04 10.14
CA VAL A 78 -4.35 -1.50 9.78
C VAL A 78 -5.24 -1.41 11.02
N VAL A 79 -6.37 -0.75 10.89
CA VAL A 79 -7.34 -0.61 11.98
C VAL A 79 -8.43 -1.66 11.78
N LEU A 80 -8.59 -2.56 12.75
CA LEU A 80 -9.60 -3.61 12.74
C LEU A 80 -10.62 -3.34 13.84
N ALA A 81 -11.91 -3.48 13.51
CA ALA A 81 -12.96 -3.53 14.52
C ALA A 81 -12.90 -4.89 15.23
N ILE A 82 -12.77 -4.89 16.55
CA ILE A 82 -12.68 -6.11 17.37
C ILE A 82 -13.91 -6.16 18.26
N GLU A 83 -14.62 -7.29 18.22
CA GLU A 83 -15.67 -7.65 19.18
C GLU A 83 -15.15 -8.81 20.03
N VAL A 84 -15.28 -8.69 21.36
CA VAL A 84 -14.79 -9.65 22.36
C VAL A 84 -15.96 -10.24 23.12
#